data_AF-A0A2C6CAQ0-F1
#
_entry.id   AF-A0A2C6CAQ0-F1
#
_cell.length_a   1.000
_cell.length_b   1.000
_cell.length_c   1.000
_cell.angle_alpha   90.00
_cell.angle_beta   90.00
_cell.angle_gamma   90.00
#
_symmetry.space_group_name_H-M   'P 1'
#
loop_
_entity.id
_entity.type
_entity.pdbx_description
1 polymer ?
#
loop_
_entity_poly.entity_id
_entity_poly.type
_entity_poly.pdbx_seq_one_letter_code
_entity_poly.pdbx_strand_id
1 'polypeptide(L)'
;MNCFYHQNTTAVANCGGCGKGICRDCSYEMSSGSILCPSCFKGVIDFQISWLKNFKIRAIIGVILFIGFILMFLSKRGLDGIFWGIIIALFIASIPIANYVAGESPDPYVPTSFQSAGNLALFKFAVRFLIGPILLIKGFFEYKNVKKILASNQSLLK
;
A
#
# COMPACT_ATOMS: atom_id res chain seq x y z
N MET A 1 -5.52 -32.20 19.30
CA MET A 1 -4.69 -31.03 19.67
C MET A 1 -5.61 -29.98 20.26
N ASN A 2 -5.25 -29.34 21.38
CA ASN A 2 -6.13 -28.37 22.05
C ASN A 2 -5.88 -26.94 21.54
N CYS A 3 -6.83 -26.05 21.77
CA CYS A 3 -6.69 -24.64 21.45
C CYS A 3 -5.55 -24.01 22.26
N PHE A 4 -4.71 -23.21 21.61
CA PHE A 4 -3.59 -22.52 22.25
C PHE A 4 -4.05 -21.54 23.35
N TYR A 5 -5.23 -20.94 23.19
CA TYR A 5 -5.80 -19.98 24.16
C TYR A 5 -6.71 -20.64 25.19
N HIS A 6 -7.28 -21.81 24.86
CA HIS A 6 -8.19 -22.54 25.75
C HIS A 6 -7.76 -24.01 25.85
N GLN A 7 -7.05 -24.34 26.93
CA GLN A 7 -6.46 -25.66 27.13
C GLN A 7 -7.50 -26.80 27.21
N ASN A 8 -8.74 -26.47 27.59
CA ASN A 8 -9.84 -27.43 27.74
C ASN A 8 -10.71 -27.59 26.49
N THR A 9 -10.40 -26.89 25.40
CA THR A 9 -11.21 -26.92 24.17
C THR A 9 -10.40 -27.49 23.03
N THR A 10 -11.00 -28.38 22.23
CA THR A 10 -10.35 -28.96 21.06
C THR A 10 -10.15 -27.89 19.98
N ALA A 11 -8.98 -27.87 19.35
CA ALA A 11 -8.73 -27.00 18.20
C ALA A 11 -9.52 -27.50 16.98
N VAL A 12 -10.20 -26.58 16.29
CA VAL A 12 -10.97 -26.88 15.07
C VAL A 12 -10.24 -26.47 13.79
N ALA A 13 -9.26 -25.56 13.91
CA ALA A 13 -8.46 -25.08 12.80
C ALA A 13 -7.06 -24.67 13.28
N ASN A 14 -6.12 -24.52 12.34
CA ASN A 14 -4.82 -23.93 12.58
C ASN A 14 -4.81 -22.49 12.06
N CYS A 15 -4.22 -21.56 12.82
CA CYS A 15 -4.05 -20.18 12.41
C CYS A 15 -3.15 -20.10 11.17
N GLY A 16 -3.64 -19.49 10.08
CA GLY A 16 -2.88 -19.31 8.85
C GLY A 16 -1.67 -18.38 8.98
N GLY A 17 -1.59 -17.58 10.05
CA GLY A 17 -0.46 -16.67 10.31
C GLY A 17 0.68 -17.29 11.13
N CYS A 18 0.35 -18.06 12.18
CA CYS A 18 1.35 -18.58 13.13
C CYS A 18 1.32 -20.10 13.33
N GLY A 19 0.41 -20.82 12.67
CA GLY A 19 0.30 -22.28 12.72
C GLY A 19 -0.32 -22.85 14.01
N LYS A 20 -0.63 -22.02 15.01
CA LYS A 20 -1.21 -22.47 16.29
C LYS A 20 -2.63 -23.00 16.11
N GLY A 21 -2.97 -24.10 16.79
CA GLY A 21 -4.33 -24.63 16.87
C GLY A 21 -5.26 -23.70 17.65
N ILE A 22 -6.45 -23.42 17.09
CA ILE A 22 -7.44 -22.50 17.64
C ILE A 22 -8.83 -23.14 17.66
N CYS A 23 -9.61 -22.86 18.71
CA CYS A 23 -11.03 -23.23 18.77
C CYS A 23 -11.88 -22.24 17.96
N ARG A 24 -13.17 -22.57 17.78
CA ARG A 24 -14.13 -21.76 17.03
C ARG A 24 -14.34 -20.35 17.60
N ASP A 25 -14.19 -20.20 18.91
CA ASP A 25 -14.35 -18.89 19.58
C ASP A 25 -13.11 -18.00 19.40
N CYS A 26 -11.94 -18.60 19.13
CA CYS A 26 -10.70 -17.87 18.90
C CYS A 26 -10.36 -17.70 17.41
N SER A 27 -11.26 -18.10 16.52
CA SER A 27 -11.05 -18.03 15.07
C SER A 27 -11.70 -16.80 14.47
N TYR A 28 -10.89 -15.96 13.82
CA TYR A 28 -11.35 -14.88 12.95
C TYR A 28 -11.21 -15.32 11.49
N GLU A 29 -12.32 -15.40 10.78
CA GLU A 29 -12.32 -15.75 9.36
C GLU A 29 -12.06 -14.51 8.51
N MET A 30 -11.02 -14.56 7.67
CA MET A 30 -10.73 -13.51 6.70
C MET A 30 -11.56 -13.71 5.43
N SER A 31 -11.80 -12.63 4.70
CA SER A 31 -12.42 -12.69 3.36
C SER A 31 -11.60 -13.49 2.34
N SER A 32 -10.32 -13.75 2.59
CA SER A 32 -9.47 -14.66 1.81
C SER A 32 -9.67 -16.14 2.13
N GLY A 33 -10.55 -16.49 3.07
CA GLY A 33 -10.77 -17.86 3.56
C GLY A 33 -9.71 -18.35 4.56
N SER A 34 -8.75 -17.51 4.93
CA SER A 34 -7.77 -17.83 5.97
C SER A 34 -8.33 -17.58 7.36
N ILE A 35 -8.09 -18.50 8.28
CA ILE A 35 -8.52 -18.38 9.68
C ILE A 35 -7.33 -17.87 10.50
N LEU A 36 -7.53 -16.77 11.23
CA LEU A 36 -6.50 -16.16 12.08
C LEU A 36 -6.86 -16.23 13.56
N CYS A 37 -5.84 -16.37 14.39
CA CYS A 37 -5.97 -16.18 15.83
C CYS A 37 -6.06 -14.68 16.19
N PRO A 38 -6.49 -14.32 17.42
CA PRO A 38 -6.68 -12.93 17.81
C PRO A 38 -5.41 -12.08 17.67
N SER A 39 -4.24 -12.65 18.00
CA SER A 39 -2.96 -11.93 17.88
C SER A 39 -2.56 -11.66 16.43
N CYS A 40 -2.74 -12.64 15.53
CA CYS A 40 -2.45 -12.46 14.11
C CYS A 40 -3.46 -11.49 13.47
N PHE A 41 -4.72 -11.55 13.87
CA PHE A 41 -5.75 -10.63 13.38
C PHE A 41 -5.48 -9.18 13.81
N LYS A 42 -5.04 -8.97 15.06
CA LYS A 42 -4.56 -7.66 15.51
C LYS A 42 -3.40 -7.15 14.66
N GLY A 43 -2.44 -8.01 14.31
CA GLY A 43 -1.35 -7.65 13.40
C GLY A 43 -1.81 -7.19 12.01
N VAL A 44 -2.88 -7.78 11.47
CA VAL A 44 -3.50 -7.32 10.21
C VAL A 44 -4.09 -5.92 10.37
N ILE A 45 -4.76 -5.64 11.49
CA ILE A 45 -5.33 -4.31 11.79
C ILE A 45 -4.22 -3.27 11.95
N ASP A 46 -3.14 -3.58 12.68
CA ASP A 46 -1.99 -2.70 12.86
C ASP A 46 -1.31 -2.40 11.51
N PHE A 47 -1.20 -3.40 10.63
CA PHE A 47 -0.74 -3.22 9.26
C PHE A 47 -1.65 -2.26 8.47
N GLN A 48 -2.98 -2.44 8.53
CA GLN A 48 -3.94 -1.55 7.86
C GLN A 48 -3.84 -0.10 8.36
N ILE A 49 -3.69 0.11 9.67
CA ILE A 49 -3.49 1.44 10.26
C ILE A 49 -2.19 2.07 9.74
N SER A 50 -1.08 1.32 9.79
CA SER A 50 0.21 1.78 9.30
C SER A 50 0.15 2.11 7.80
N TRP A 51 -0.52 1.26 7.01
CA TRP A 51 -0.69 1.47 5.58
C TRP A 51 -1.45 2.75 5.27
N LEU A 52 -2.58 3.00 5.95
CA LEU A 52 -3.36 4.23 5.78
C LEU A 52 -2.58 5.49 6.20
N LYS A 53 -1.80 5.41 7.27
CA LYS A 53 -0.94 6.51 7.75
C LYS A 53 0.13 6.84 6.71
N ASN A 54 0.84 5.82 6.21
CA ASN A 54 1.89 5.99 5.22
C ASN A 54 1.34 6.49 3.87
N PHE A 55 0.15 6.02 3.47
CA PHE A 55 -0.54 6.52 2.29
C PHE A 55 -0.81 8.03 2.41
N LYS A 56 -1.36 8.49 3.54
CA LYS A 56 -1.63 9.92 3.78
C LYS A 56 -0.38 10.78 3.68
N ILE A 57 0.73 10.35 4.31
CA ILE A 57 2.00 11.07 4.26
C ILE A 57 2.47 11.23 2.81
N ARG A 58 2.43 10.14 2.02
CA ARG A 58 2.84 10.16 0.61
C ARG A 58 1.91 11.00 -0.26
N ALA A 59 0.61 11.00 0.02
CA ALA A 59 -0.35 11.87 -0.65
C ALA A 59 -0.07 13.35 -0.37
N ILE A 60 0.26 13.72 0.87
CA ILE A 60 0.66 15.09 1.23
C ILE A 60 1.94 15.49 0.47
N ILE A 61 2.94 14.62 0.43
CA ILE A 61 4.18 14.86 -0.35
C ILE A 61 3.83 15.08 -1.84
N GLY A 62 2.95 14.25 -2.41
CA GLY A 62 2.49 14.42 -3.79
C GLY A 62 1.82 15.78 -4.04
N VAL A 63 0.96 16.24 -3.12
CA VAL A 63 0.32 17.56 -3.21
C VAL A 63 1.35 18.70 -3.12
N ILE A 64 2.34 18.59 -2.23
CA ILE A 64 3.41 19.59 -2.11
C ILE A 64 4.22 19.66 -3.42
N LEU A 65 4.58 18.51 -4.00
CA LEU A 65 5.29 18.45 -5.28
C LEU A 65 4.46 19.05 -6.43
N PHE A 66 3.15 18.78 -6.45
CA PHE A 66 2.22 19.36 -7.43
C PHE A 66 2.24 20.89 -7.36
N ILE A 67 1.97 21.45 -6.17
CA ILE A 67 1.89 22.90 -5.95
C ILE A 67 3.25 23.55 -6.25
N GLY A 68 4.34 22.98 -5.72
CA GLY A 68 5.68 23.49 -5.95
C GLY A 68 6.04 23.53 -7.44
N PHE A 69 5.70 22.49 -8.20
CA PHE A 69 5.95 22.45 -9.63
C PHE A 69 5.08 23.45 -10.41
N ILE A 70 3.79 23.56 -10.08
CA ILE A 70 2.89 24.54 -10.71
C ILE A 70 3.39 25.97 -10.48
N LEU A 71 3.75 26.33 -9.24
CA LEU A 71 4.28 27.65 -8.92
C LEU A 71 5.58 27.94 -9.68
N MET A 72 6.50 26.97 -9.72
CA MET A 72 7.74 27.09 -10.48
C MET A 72 7.45 27.29 -11.98
N PHE A 73 6.52 26.54 -12.54
CA PHE A 73 6.18 26.61 -13.96
C PHE A 73 5.52 27.93 -14.34
N LEU A 74 4.56 28.39 -13.52
CA LEU A 74 3.92 29.71 -13.65
C LEU A 74 4.94 30.85 -13.61
N SER A 75 5.92 30.78 -12.71
CA SER A 75 6.96 31.80 -12.57
C SER A 75 7.87 31.94 -13.81
N LYS A 76 8.00 30.87 -14.61
CA LYS A 76 8.91 30.82 -15.76
C LYS A 76 8.24 31.00 -17.11
N ARG A 77 7.00 30.52 -17.28
CA ARG A 77 6.31 30.48 -18.58
C ARG A 77 4.97 31.22 -18.61
N GLY A 78 4.52 31.80 -17.51
CA GLY A 78 3.21 32.46 -17.45
C GLY A 78 2.05 31.49 -17.72
N LEU A 79 0.92 32.02 -18.20
CA LEU A 79 -0.30 31.22 -18.46
C LEU A 79 -0.21 30.36 -19.73
N ASP A 80 0.64 30.71 -20.69
CA ASP A 80 0.65 30.12 -22.04
C ASP A 80 1.00 28.63 -22.06
N GLY A 81 1.63 28.12 -21.00
CA GLY A 81 1.99 26.71 -20.85
C GLY A 81 1.23 25.97 -19.75
N ILE A 82 0.23 26.58 -19.12
CA ILE A 82 -0.35 26.06 -17.87
C ILE A 82 -0.96 24.66 -18.01
N PHE A 83 -1.56 24.35 -19.17
CA PHE A 83 -2.13 23.04 -19.45
C PHE A 83 -1.06 21.93 -19.41
N TRP A 84 0.05 22.13 -20.12
CA TRP A 84 1.19 21.19 -20.09
C TRP A 84 1.87 21.15 -18.71
N GLY A 85 1.93 22.29 -18.02
CA GLY A 85 2.41 22.37 -16.64
C GLY A 85 1.59 21.49 -15.69
N ILE A 86 0.26 21.51 -15.79
CA ILE A 86 -0.65 20.67 -15.00
C ILE A 86 -0.45 19.19 -15.30
N ILE A 87 -0.35 18.82 -16.58
CA ILE A 87 -0.11 17.42 -16.97
C ILE A 87 1.19 16.92 -16.32
N ILE A 88 2.30 17.63 -16.52
CA ILE A 88 3.60 17.21 -15.97
C ILE A 88 3.57 17.21 -14.43
N ALA A 89 2.93 18.20 -13.81
CA ALA A 89 2.75 18.26 -12.37
C ALA A 89 1.99 17.04 -11.83
N LEU A 90 0.95 16.57 -12.52
CA LEU A 90 0.20 15.37 -12.13
C LEU A 90 1.09 14.13 -12.15
N PHE A 91 1.93 13.96 -13.17
CA PHE A 91 2.87 12.85 -13.24
C PHE A 91 3.86 12.91 -12.08
N ILE A 92 4.45 14.07 -11.80
CA ILE A 92 5.39 14.25 -10.67
C ILE A 92 4.70 13.98 -9.32
N ALA A 93 3.52 14.54 -9.12
CA ALA A 93 2.72 14.37 -7.90
C ALA A 93 2.32 12.91 -7.65
N SER A 94 2.21 12.11 -8.72
CA SER A 94 1.86 10.70 -8.62
C SER A 94 3.01 9.81 -8.12
N ILE A 95 4.27 10.24 -8.25
CA ILE A 95 5.47 9.42 -7.94
C ILE A 95 5.45 8.83 -6.52
N PRO A 96 5.20 9.60 -5.44
CA PRO A 96 5.22 9.06 -4.07
C PRO A 96 4.18 7.97 -3.84
N ILE A 97 2.97 8.14 -4.39
CA ILE A 97 1.87 7.17 -4.27
C ILE A 97 2.14 5.97 -5.18
N ALA A 98 2.56 6.20 -6.42
CA ALA A 98 2.87 5.14 -7.39
C ALA A 98 3.95 4.20 -6.84
N ASN A 99 5.02 4.73 -6.26
CA ASN A 99 6.06 3.93 -5.61
C ASN A 99 5.56 3.19 -4.36
N TYR A 100 4.46 3.63 -3.73
CA TYR A 100 3.88 2.94 -2.58
C TYR A 100 3.00 1.77 -2.99
N VAL A 101 2.10 2.04 -3.93
CA VAL A 101 1.05 1.12 -4.36
C VAL A 101 1.59 0.04 -5.29
N ALA A 102 2.60 0.35 -6.11
CA ALA A 102 3.19 -0.61 -7.04
C ALA A 102 3.89 -1.79 -6.35
N GLY A 103 4.31 -1.63 -5.08
CA GLY A 103 5.10 -2.65 -4.38
C GLY A 103 6.40 -2.98 -5.09
N GLU A 104 6.91 -4.19 -4.86
CA GLU A 104 8.06 -4.74 -5.59
C GLU A 104 7.62 -5.28 -6.94
N SER A 105 8.16 -4.71 -8.02
CA SER A 105 7.99 -5.24 -9.38
C SER A 105 9.06 -6.30 -9.65
N PRO A 106 8.71 -7.47 -10.20
CA PRO A 106 9.66 -8.52 -10.57
C PRO A 106 10.80 -7.96 -11.43
N ASP A 107 12.03 -8.38 -11.15
CA ASP A 107 13.19 -7.94 -11.91
C ASP A 107 13.23 -8.61 -13.28
N PRO A 108 13.31 -7.85 -14.39
CA PRO A 108 13.42 -8.43 -15.72
C PRO A 108 14.76 -9.17 -15.92
N TYR A 109 15.79 -8.81 -15.15
CA TYR A 109 17.09 -9.48 -15.10
C TYR A 109 17.81 -9.16 -13.78
N VAL A 110 18.78 -9.99 -13.41
CA VAL A 110 19.66 -9.74 -12.26
C VAL A 110 20.85 -8.87 -12.71
N PRO A 111 21.08 -7.69 -12.10
CA PRO A 111 22.19 -6.82 -12.49
C PRO A 111 23.54 -7.44 -12.12
N THR A 112 24.47 -7.52 -13.08
CA THR A 112 25.81 -8.10 -12.91
C THR A 112 26.91 -7.04 -12.71
N SER A 113 26.55 -5.76 -12.76
CA SER A 113 27.44 -4.61 -12.57
C SER A 113 26.69 -3.40 -12.01
N PHE A 114 27.42 -2.43 -11.43
CA PHE A 114 26.83 -1.17 -10.95
C PHE A 114 26.08 -0.41 -12.05
N GLN A 115 26.63 -0.37 -13.27
CA GLN A 115 25.96 0.28 -14.40
C GLN A 115 24.64 -0.42 -14.74
N SER A 116 24.62 -1.76 -14.75
CA SER A 116 23.40 -2.52 -15.00
C SER A 116 22.35 -2.35 -13.91
N ALA A 117 22.77 -2.17 -12.65
CA ALA A 117 21.88 -1.86 -11.54
C ALA A 117 21.28 -0.45 -11.66
N GLY A 118 22.08 0.54 -12.07
CA GLY A 118 21.62 1.89 -12.36
C GLY A 118 20.59 1.92 -13.49
N ASN A 119 20.85 1.20 -14.58
CA ASN A 119 19.92 1.09 -15.71
C ASN A 119 18.59 0.44 -15.30
N LEU A 120 18.64 -0.61 -14.47
CA LEU A 120 17.44 -1.26 -13.93
C LEU A 120 16.62 -0.29 -13.07
N ALA A 121 17.27 0.48 -12.20
CA ALA A 121 16.60 1.47 -11.37
C ALA A 121 15.92 2.57 -12.20
N LEU A 122 16.61 3.09 -13.23
CA LEU A 122 16.06 4.08 -14.16
C LEU A 122 14.87 3.52 -14.96
N PHE A 123 14.97 2.28 -15.42
CA PHE A 123 13.87 1.61 -16.10
C PHE A 123 12.64 1.47 -15.20
N LYS A 124 12.81 0.99 -13.96
CA LYS A 124 11.72 0.90 -12.98
C LYS A 124 11.11 2.28 -12.69
N PHE A 125 11.94 3.32 -12.55
CA PHE A 125 11.47 4.69 -12.37
C PHE A 125 10.65 5.17 -13.56
N ALA A 126 11.15 5.00 -14.79
CA ALA A 126 10.46 5.41 -16.00
C ALA A 126 9.11 4.70 -16.16
N VAL A 127 9.07 3.38 -15.94
CA VAL A 127 7.81 2.61 -15.97
C VAL A 127 6.82 3.15 -14.94
N ARG A 128 7.26 3.33 -13.69
CA ARG A 128 6.39 3.84 -12.60
C ARG A 128 5.94 5.28 -12.83
N PHE A 129 6.76 6.10 -13.48
CA PHE A 129 6.39 7.46 -13.87
C PHE A 129 5.28 7.42 -14.93
N LEU A 130 5.43 6.61 -15.98
CA LEU A 130 4.44 6.50 -17.07
C LEU A 130 3.07 6.01 -16.58
N ILE A 131 3.04 5.00 -15.71
CA ILE A 131 1.79 4.47 -15.12
C ILE A 131 1.36 5.21 -13.85
N GLY A 132 2.12 6.22 -13.42
CA GLY A 132 1.96 6.90 -12.14
C GLY A 132 0.55 7.45 -11.91
N PRO A 133 -0.05 8.18 -12.87
CA PRO A 133 -1.43 8.66 -12.75
C PRO A 133 -2.45 7.53 -12.56
N ILE A 134 -2.28 6.40 -13.24
CA ILE A 134 -3.16 5.22 -13.12
C ILE A 134 -3.03 4.63 -11.70
N LEU A 135 -1.80 4.49 -11.21
CA LEU A 135 -1.53 4.00 -9.86
C LEU A 135 -2.03 4.94 -8.76
N LEU A 136 -2.02 6.25 -9.00
CA LEU A 136 -2.61 7.23 -8.09
C LEU A 136 -4.12 7.03 -7.96
N ILE A 137 -4.82 6.84 -9.09
CA ILE A 137 -6.25 6.56 -9.09
C ILE A 137 -6.53 5.24 -8.36
N LYS A 138 -5.80 4.17 -8.70
CA LYS A 138 -5.90 2.86 -8.02
C LYS A 138 -5.67 2.98 -6.51
N GLY A 139 -4.61 3.69 -6.12
CA GLY A 139 -4.26 3.92 -4.72
C GLY A 139 -5.36 4.62 -3.93
N PHE A 140 -6.08 5.56 -4.54
CA PHE A 140 -7.21 6.22 -3.91
C PHE A 140 -8.38 5.28 -3.65
N PHE A 141 -8.69 4.38 -4.59
CA PHE A 141 -9.70 3.34 -4.39
C PHE A 141 -9.28 2.32 -3.33
N GLU A 142 -8.02 1.87 -3.38
CA GLU A 142 -7.45 1.00 -2.34
C GLU A 142 -7.53 1.65 -0.95
N TYR A 143 -7.23 2.95 -0.84
CA TYR A 143 -7.35 3.69 0.42
C TYR A 143 -8.78 3.67 1.00
N LYS A 144 -9.79 3.88 0.15
CA LYS A 144 -11.20 3.80 0.58
C LYS A 144 -11.56 2.39 1.04
N ASN A 145 -11.10 1.37 0.32
CA ASN A 145 -11.36 -0.03 0.65
C ASN A 145 -10.70 -0.43 1.98
N VAL A 146 -9.40 -0.15 2.15
CA VAL A 146 -8.68 -0.45 3.39
C VAL A 146 -9.31 0.27 4.59
N LYS A 147 -9.73 1.53 4.42
CA LYS A 147 -10.41 2.28 5.49
C LYS A 147 -11.74 1.63 5.88
N LYS A 148 -12.53 1.15 4.92
CA LYS A 148 -13.80 0.44 5.17
C LYS A 148 -13.56 -0.90 5.89
N ILE A 149 -12.58 -1.68 5.42
CA ILE A 149 -12.21 -2.97 6.02
C ILE A 149 -11.70 -2.79 7.45
N LEU A 150 -10.86 -1.77 7.68
CA LEU A 150 -10.33 -1.47 9.01
C LEU A 150 -11.46 -1.20 10.02
N ALA A 151 -12.45 -0.37 9.66
CA ALA A 151 -13.59 -0.08 10.52
C ALA A 151 -14.40 -1.35 10.87
N SER A 152 -14.59 -2.23 9.89
CA SER A 152 -15.23 -3.54 10.10
C SER A 152 -14.40 -4.43 11.02
N ASN A 153 -13.10 -4.59 10.76
CA ASN A 153 -12.20 -5.45 11.53
C ASN A 153 -12.06 -4.98 12.98
N GLN A 154 -11.99 -3.67 13.22
CA GLN A 154 -11.93 -3.10 14.58
C GLN A 154 -13.21 -3.40 15.38
N SER A 155 -14.37 -3.45 14.73
CA SER A 155 -15.64 -3.78 15.41
C SER A 155 -15.72 -5.24 15.86
N LEU A 156 -14.91 -6.13 15.28
CA LEU A 156 -14.84 -7.55 15.60
C LEU A 156 -13.89 -7.85 16.76
N LEU A 157 -12.95 -6.95 17.07
CA LEU A 157 -12.00 -7.08 18.19
C LEU A 157 -12.59 -6.68 19.56
N LYS A 158 -13.91 -6.87 19.78
CA LYS A 158 -14.54 -6.56 21.07
C LYS A 158 -14.15 -7.54 22.16
#